data_AF-A0A7C5MQQ1-F1
#
_entry.id   AF-A0A7C5MQQ1-F1
#
_cell.length_a   1.000
_cell.length_b   1.000
_cell.length_c   1.000
_cell.angle_alpha   90.00
_cell.angle_beta   90.00
_cell.angle_gamma   90.00
#
_symmetry.space_group_name_H-M   'P 1'
#
loop_
_entity.id
_entity.type
_entity.pdbx_description
1 polymer ?
#
loop_
_entity_poly.entity_id
_entity_poly.type
_entity_poly.pdbx_seq_one_letter_code
_entity_poly.pdbx_strand_id
1 'polypeptide(L)'
;MAQNQNTSPALIELYARDILAVRNKIGLDWYFSGAGVLRNVAMSQVEIGDYAAAIARMEEAPSFPDLAVVMIATGLHALRKGDASQAEKMCREVEAKLAQWMNSPEDHGYGEVYSGLGALNALLGTTETAAAWWAKAADALEAPGLEGIVYDLRIPYAHAYWEAGLYDKALDVLLEGEADFEATLKTDYFVRIVGELLRMKRKKDVRRIVDFFTEEGETWAILEPAIRQTLQANDLESADFLLELAEGDAMEAGELVVSHLIREGNIAAAEARIRAALDAAKSGGVRSTWLYWLTQVVGEAAGPEIQAEYQLIMDAGRVEAAFDHLSEANAHLAAACAAIGMLEKAWNCVTALDALDSQIEAAIRLSDSIAQTQGIAIAKPHFERALALADTEEDADFRLILRARIIAGMGAHGHQEAAAKRFTQLRKDMLPQLGNEFVLHEVVHSQLRAHDLEGALATLRSVPAEVENGGLYETVAVATCQAHGLETALKIIQGMPFVVERMLAAGNCLQAASDVENFHWGWAPKEKVDD
;
A
#
# COMPACT_ATOMS: atom_id res chain seq x y z
N MET A 1 -19.78 16.06 -15.88
CA MET A 1 -18.55 15.82 -15.10
C MET A 1 -17.39 16.25 -15.96
N ALA A 2 -16.81 17.41 -15.65
CA ALA A 2 -15.77 18.05 -16.44
C ALA A 2 -14.41 17.45 -16.11
N GLN A 3 -13.63 17.09 -17.13
CA GLN A 3 -12.19 16.84 -16.99
C GLN A 3 -11.55 18.14 -16.49
N ASN A 4 -10.93 18.11 -15.32
CA ASN A 4 -10.19 19.25 -14.81
C ASN A 4 -8.81 19.28 -15.50
N GLN A 5 -8.76 19.80 -16.73
CA GLN A 5 -7.53 20.12 -17.48
C GLN A 5 -6.86 21.43 -16.99
N ASN A 6 -7.07 21.82 -15.74
CA ASN A 6 -6.89 23.22 -15.31
C ASN A 6 -5.55 23.55 -14.67
N THR A 7 -4.60 22.62 -14.59
CA THR A 7 -3.21 23.01 -14.30
C THR A 7 -2.62 23.61 -15.58
N SER A 8 -2.91 24.90 -15.80
CA SER A 8 -2.42 25.64 -16.95
C SER A 8 -0.88 25.59 -16.99
N PRO A 9 -0.25 25.39 -18.15
CA PRO A 9 1.20 25.56 -18.31
C PRO A 9 1.72 26.89 -17.74
N ALA A 10 0.89 27.94 -17.75
CA ALA A 10 1.21 29.23 -17.15
C ALA A 10 1.36 29.17 -15.62
N LEU A 11 0.62 28.28 -14.95
CA LEU A 11 0.69 28.07 -13.50
C LEU A 11 1.97 27.32 -13.12
N ILE A 12 2.32 26.26 -13.86
CA ILE A 12 3.58 25.50 -13.67
C ILE A 12 4.78 26.44 -13.89
N GLU A 13 4.75 27.26 -14.94
CA GLU A 13 5.82 28.22 -15.24
C GLU A 13 5.91 29.34 -14.19
N LEU A 14 4.78 29.81 -13.65
CA LEU A 14 4.75 30.76 -12.55
C LEU A 14 5.39 30.16 -11.29
N TYR A 15 5.06 28.91 -10.95
CA TYR A 15 5.66 28.21 -9.81
C TYR A 15 7.14 27.93 -10.00
N ALA A 16 7.54 27.45 -11.17
CA ALA A 16 8.95 27.26 -11.50
C ALA A 16 9.74 28.55 -11.29
N ARG A 17 9.19 29.68 -11.76
CA ARG A 17 9.78 31.01 -11.57
C ARG A 17 9.87 31.40 -10.11
N ASP A 18 8.82 31.18 -9.32
CA ASP A 18 8.80 31.54 -7.91
C ASP A 18 9.78 30.69 -7.08
N ILE A 19 9.86 29.38 -7.33
CA ILE A 19 10.81 28.50 -6.64
C ILE A 19 12.25 28.90 -7.02
N LEU A 20 12.52 29.20 -8.30
CA LEU A 20 13.83 29.67 -8.74
C LEU A 20 14.20 31.05 -8.17
N ALA A 21 13.23 31.97 -8.09
CA ALA A 21 13.43 33.27 -7.47
C ALA A 21 13.76 33.13 -5.99
N VAL A 22 13.09 32.21 -5.29
CA VAL A 22 13.39 31.90 -3.89
C VAL A 22 14.77 31.28 -3.76
N ARG A 23 15.13 30.26 -4.56
CA ARG A 23 16.48 29.65 -4.60
C ARG A 23 17.57 30.71 -4.73
N ASN A 24 17.45 31.59 -5.72
CA ASN A 24 18.43 32.64 -5.98
C ASN A 24 18.54 33.65 -4.83
N LYS A 25 17.47 33.84 -4.06
CA LYS A 25 17.44 34.75 -2.92
C LYS A 25 18.06 34.17 -1.64
N ILE A 26 18.01 32.85 -1.48
CA ILE A 26 18.44 32.17 -0.24
C ILE A 26 19.84 31.54 -0.31
N GLY A 27 20.48 31.49 -1.48
CA GLY A 27 21.86 30.99 -1.60
C GLY A 27 22.03 29.54 -1.17
N LEU A 28 21.01 28.70 -1.43
CA LEU A 28 21.10 27.26 -1.14
C LEU A 28 22.02 26.61 -2.16
N ASP A 29 23.27 26.42 -1.76
CA ASP A 29 24.32 25.94 -2.66
C ASP A 29 24.53 24.42 -2.66
N TRP A 30 23.93 23.64 -1.73
CA TRP A 30 24.16 22.18 -1.80
C TRP A 30 23.13 21.22 -1.18
N TYR A 31 22.49 21.55 -0.05
CA TYR A 31 21.72 20.54 0.71
C TYR A 31 20.31 20.28 0.16
N PHE A 32 19.71 21.26 -0.49
CA PHE A 32 18.58 21.09 -1.42
C PHE A 32 19.13 21.44 -2.79
N SER A 33 19.73 20.48 -3.48
CA SER A 33 20.32 20.76 -4.77
C SER A 33 19.24 21.39 -5.66
N GLY A 34 19.52 22.55 -6.24
CA GLY A 34 18.60 23.15 -7.21
C GLY A 34 18.19 22.15 -8.31
N ALA A 35 19.01 21.11 -8.52
CA ALA A 35 18.72 19.99 -9.40
C ALA A 35 17.44 19.22 -9.05
N GLY A 36 17.12 18.95 -7.77
CA GLY A 36 15.89 18.25 -7.40
C GLY A 36 14.62 19.04 -7.72
N VAL A 37 14.63 20.35 -7.43
CA VAL A 37 13.54 21.26 -7.82
C VAL A 37 13.43 21.36 -9.33
N LEU A 38 14.55 21.55 -10.02
CA LEU A 38 14.58 21.63 -11.48
C LEU A 38 14.07 20.33 -12.11
N ARG A 39 14.43 19.16 -11.54
CA ARG A 39 13.90 17.85 -11.92
C ARG A 39 12.38 17.82 -11.79
N ASN A 40 11.83 18.21 -10.64
CA ASN A 40 10.38 18.20 -10.45
C ASN A 40 9.63 19.12 -11.43
N VAL A 41 10.13 20.34 -11.64
CA VAL A 41 9.58 21.26 -12.64
C VAL A 41 9.65 20.65 -14.04
N ALA A 42 10.79 20.08 -14.41
CA ALA A 42 10.97 19.44 -15.71
C ALA A 42 10.07 18.21 -15.88
N MET A 43 9.84 17.42 -14.83
CA MET A 43 8.88 16.31 -14.84
C MET A 43 7.45 16.80 -15.10
N SER A 44 7.02 17.88 -14.45
CA SER A 44 5.71 18.49 -14.77
C SER A 44 5.64 19.00 -16.21
N GLN A 45 6.74 19.50 -16.77
CA GLN A 45 6.81 19.89 -18.19
C GLN A 45 6.72 18.67 -19.13
N VAL A 46 7.31 17.54 -18.76
CA VAL A 46 7.15 16.27 -19.50
C VAL A 46 5.69 15.83 -19.51
N GLU A 47 4.99 15.91 -18.37
CA GLU A 47 3.58 15.50 -18.26
C GLU A 47 2.63 16.31 -19.15
N ILE A 48 2.90 17.62 -19.33
CA ILE A 48 2.13 18.46 -20.26
C ILE A 48 2.62 18.36 -21.72
N GLY A 49 3.66 17.57 -21.99
CA GLY A 49 4.22 17.35 -23.32
C GLY A 49 5.20 18.42 -23.81
N ASP A 50 5.65 19.35 -22.95
CA ASP A 50 6.65 20.37 -23.30
C ASP A 50 8.07 19.85 -23.07
N TYR A 51 8.45 18.86 -23.89
CA TYR A 51 9.73 18.16 -23.78
C TYR A 51 10.94 19.09 -23.98
N ALA A 52 10.82 20.07 -24.88
CA ALA A 52 11.90 21.00 -25.17
C ALA A 52 12.19 21.89 -23.97
N ALA A 53 11.15 22.40 -23.30
CA ALA A 53 11.35 23.19 -22.10
C ALA A 53 11.88 22.33 -20.93
N ALA A 54 11.38 21.10 -20.76
CA ALA A 54 11.87 20.17 -19.74
C ALA A 54 13.37 19.89 -19.88
N ILE A 55 13.83 19.57 -21.10
CA ILE A 55 15.23 19.28 -21.38
C ILE A 55 16.09 20.53 -21.20
N ALA A 56 15.70 21.67 -21.79
CA ALA A 56 16.44 22.93 -21.66
C ALA A 56 16.60 23.34 -20.20
N ARG A 57 15.56 23.14 -19.37
CA ARG A 57 15.58 23.37 -17.93
C ARG A 57 16.65 22.55 -17.23
N MET A 58 16.76 21.27 -17.58
CA MET A 58 17.73 20.38 -16.96
C MET A 58 19.15 20.56 -17.48
N GLU A 59 19.33 21.06 -18.70
CA GLU A 59 20.65 21.45 -19.19
C GLU A 59 21.24 22.65 -18.43
N GLU A 60 20.41 23.45 -17.76
CA GLU A 60 20.85 24.49 -16.82
C GLU A 60 21.30 23.90 -15.46
N ALA A 61 20.96 22.64 -15.16
CA ALA A 61 21.36 21.96 -13.92
C ALA A 61 22.73 21.25 -14.10
N PRO A 62 23.64 21.30 -13.10
CA PRO A 62 24.95 20.66 -13.19
C PRO A 62 24.94 19.13 -12.99
N SER A 63 23.76 18.49 -12.89
CA SER A 63 23.61 17.07 -12.56
C SER A 63 23.18 16.27 -13.78
N PHE A 64 24.09 15.49 -14.35
CA PHE A 64 23.77 14.57 -15.43
C PHE A 64 22.76 13.47 -15.06
N PRO A 65 22.81 12.82 -13.87
CA PRO A 65 21.79 11.86 -13.46
C PRO A 65 20.37 12.42 -13.57
N ASP A 66 20.14 13.64 -13.07
CA ASP A 66 18.80 14.25 -13.11
C ASP A 66 18.38 14.60 -14.54
N LEU A 67 19.29 15.11 -15.38
CA LEU A 67 19.01 15.34 -16.80
C LEU A 67 18.64 14.03 -17.50
N ALA A 68 19.39 12.96 -17.27
CA ALA A 68 19.14 11.65 -17.86
C ALA A 68 17.77 11.09 -17.45
N VAL A 69 17.40 11.22 -16.18
CA VAL A 69 16.06 10.81 -15.69
C VAL A 69 14.96 11.58 -16.41
N VAL A 70 15.09 12.90 -16.57
CA VAL A 70 14.09 13.71 -17.30
C VAL A 70 14.02 13.34 -18.78
N MET A 71 15.15 13.05 -19.42
CA MET A 71 15.17 12.56 -20.82
C MET A 71 14.53 11.18 -20.96
N ILE A 72 14.76 10.27 -20.01
CA ILE A 72 14.08 8.97 -19.97
C ILE A 72 12.57 9.16 -19.78
N ALA A 73 12.15 9.98 -18.83
CA ALA A 73 10.74 10.29 -18.60
C ALA A 73 10.08 10.89 -19.86
N THR A 74 10.80 11.76 -20.56
CA THR A 74 10.40 12.31 -21.86
C THR A 74 10.17 11.20 -22.89
N GLY A 75 11.10 10.25 -23.00
CA GLY A 75 10.98 9.11 -23.89
C GLY A 75 9.78 8.21 -23.54
N LEU A 76 9.58 7.91 -22.26
CA LEU A 76 8.45 7.13 -21.78
C LEU A 76 7.11 7.82 -22.05
N HIS A 77 7.02 9.13 -21.82
CA HIS A 77 5.81 9.90 -22.11
C HIS A 77 5.54 9.97 -23.63
N ALA A 78 6.58 10.14 -24.46
CA ALA A 78 6.46 10.08 -25.91
C ALA A 78 5.89 8.74 -26.41
N LEU A 79 6.36 7.61 -25.86
CA LEU A 79 5.79 6.28 -26.17
C LEU A 79 4.30 6.17 -25.82
N ARG A 80 3.88 6.69 -24.66
CA ARG A 80 2.45 6.71 -24.28
C ARG A 80 1.59 7.51 -25.25
N LYS A 81 2.16 8.50 -25.93
CA LYS A 81 1.50 9.28 -27.00
C LYS A 81 1.64 8.64 -28.39
N GLY A 82 2.28 7.47 -28.49
CA GLY A 82 2.51 6.76 -29.75
C GLY A 82 3.69 7.29 -30.57
N ASP A 83 4.55 8.15 -30.00
CA ASP A 83 5.73 8.71 -30.67
C ASP A 83 6.99 7.90 -30.34
N ALA A 84 7.10 6.73 -30.97
CA ALA A 84 8.26 5.84 -30.82
C ALA A 84 9.56 6.49 -31.32
N SER A 85 9.50 7.35 -32.34
CA SER A 85 10.69 8.01 -32.90
C SER A 85 11.33 8.98 -31.90
N GLN A 86 10.52 9.76 -31.19
CA GLN A 86 11.03 10.66 -30.15
C GLN A 86 11.58 9.86 -28.96
N ALA A 87 10.97 8.74 -28.60
CA ALA A 87 11.46 7.86 -27.55
C ALA A 87 12.81 7.22 -27.89
N GLU A 88 12.97 6.68 -29.10
CA GLU A 88 14.26 6.17 -29.60
C GLU A 88 15.34 7.25 -29.57
N LYS A 89 15.00 8.48 -29.97
CA LYS A 89 15.91 9.63 -29.93
C LYS A 89 16.38 9.90 -28.51
N MET A 90 15.45 9.98 -27.54
CA MET A 90 15.80 10.20 -26.14
C MET A 90 16.68 9.07 -25.59
N CYS A 91 16.36 7.81 -25.91
CA CYS A 91 17.18 6.66 -25.54
C CYS A 91 18.63 6.83 -26.01
N ARG A 92 18.84 7.07 -27.32
CA ARG A 92 20.18 7.22 -27.90
C ARG A 92 20.93 8.43 -27.34
N GLU A 93 20.25 9.54 -27.07
CA GLU A 93 20.89 10.72 -26.49
C GLU A 93 21.34 10.48 -25.04
N VAL A 94 20.54 9.79 -24.24
CA VAL A 94 20.93 9.41 -22.87
C VAL A 94 22.12 8.45 -22.91
N GLU A 95 22.10 7.43 -23.77
CA GLU A 95 23.23 6.50 -23.94
C GLU A 95 24.52 7.23 -24.36
N ALA A 96 24.43 8.16 -25.31
CA ALA A 96 25.57 8.94 -25.78
C ALA A 96 26.14 9.85 -24.68
N LYS A 97 25.29 10.53 -23.89
CA LYS A 97 25.73 11.37 -22.78
C LYS A 97 26.32 10.53 -21.64
N LEU A 98 25.72 9.39 -21.33
CA LEU A 98 26.22 8.44 -20.34
C LEU A 98 27.64 7.97 -20.70
N ALA A 99 27.88 7.63 -21.97
CA ALA A 99 29.22 7.27 -22.46
C ALA A 99 30.25 8.41 -22.36
N GLN A 100 29.82 9.68 -22.45
CA GLN A 100 30.70 10.85 -22.29
C GLN A 100 31.03 11.13 -20.82
N TRP A 101 30.08 10.88 -19.92
CA TRP A 101 30.17 11.23 -18.50
C TRP A 101 30.83 10.14 -17.66
N MET A 102 30.69 8.86 -18.02
CA MET A 102 31.29 7.72 -17.33
C MET A 102 32.80 7.59 -17.58
N ASN A 103 33.58 8.60 -17.21
CA ASN A 103 35.04 8.49 -17.12
C ASN A 103 35.49 7.83 -15.80
N SER A 104 34.58 7.54 -14.87
CA SER A 104 34.83 6.80 -13.63
C SER A 104 33.82 5.65 -13.48
N PRO A 105 34.25 4.38 -13.42
CA PRO A 105 33.38 3.21 -13.22
C PRO A 105 32.68 3.13 -11.86
N GLU A 106 33.04 4.01 -10.90
CA GLU A 106 32.65 3.88 -9.49
C GLU A 106 31.50 4.82 -9.05
N ASP A 107 30.88 5.56 -9.96
CA ASP A 107 29.76 6.44 -9.61
C ASP A 107 28.46 5.64 -9.45
N HIS A 108 28.18 5.21 -8.21
CA HIS A 108 26.97 4.47 -7.80
C HIS A 108 25.64 5.22 -8.01
N GLY A 109 25.67 6.49 -8.42
CA GLY A 109 24.47 7.33 -8.62
C GLY A 109 23.67 7.06 -9.91
N TYR A 110 24.06 6.09 -10.74
CA TYR A 110 23.44 5.84 -12.05
C TYR A 110 22.41 4.71 -12.09
N GLY A 111 22.13 4.04 -10.96
CA GLY A 111 21.14 2.95 -10.89
C GLY A 111 19.77 3.35 -11.48
N GLU A 112 19.25 4.52 -11.12
CA GLU A 112 17.99 5.06 -11.67
C GLU A 112 18.05 5.26 -13.20
N VAL A 113 19.18 5.74 -13.72
CA VAL A 113 19.37 6.00 -15.15
C VAL A 113 19.42 4.69 -15.94
N TYR A 114 20.19 3.71 -15.45
CA TYR A 114 20.26 2.38 -16.07
C TYR A 114 18.89 1.68 -16.04
N SER A 115 18.18 1.75 -14.92
CA SER A 115 16.83 1.21 -14.80
C SER A 115 15.87 1.82 -15.82
N GLY A 116 15.89 3.15 -15.91
CA GLY A 116 15.04 3.89 -16.84
C GLY A 116 15.36 3.60 -18.31
N LEU A 117 16.65 3.43 -18.66
CA LEU A 117 17.06 2.97 -20.00
C LEU A 117 16.57 1.54 -20.28
N GLY A 118 16.60 0.65 -19.29
CA GLY A 118 16.02 -0.69 -19.36
C GLY A 118 14.54 -0.63 -19.73
N ALA A 119 13.75 0.13 -18.96
CA ALA A 119 12.32 0.30 -19.19
C ALA A 119 12.00 0.89 -20.58
N LEU A 120 12.74 1.91 -21.00
CA LEU A 120 12.55 2.56 -22.29
C LEU A 120 12.84 1.60 -23.46
N ASN A 121 13.93 0.83 -23.38
CA ASN A 121 14.27 -0.17 -24.38
C ASN A 121 13.25 -1.31 -24.44
N ALA A 122 12.74 -1.77 -23.29
CA ALA A 122 11.72 -2.82 -23.27
C ALA A 122 10.44 -2.40 -23.99
N LEU A 123 9.98 -1.15 -23.75
CA LEU A 123 8.80 -0.61 -24.42
C LEU A 123 9.03 -0.31 -25.92
N LEU A 124 10.28 -0.10 -26.33
CA LEU A 124 10.69 -0.01 -27.74
C LEU A 124 10.83 -1.38 -28.42
N GLY A 125 10.67 -2.48 -27.67
CA GLY A 125 10.81 -3.85 -28.18
C GLY A 125 12.26 -4.31 -28.33
N THR A 126 13.24 -3.60 -27.75
CA THR A 126 14.67 -3.98 -27.76
C THR A 126 15.04 -4.76 -26.49
N THR A 127 14.39 -5.91 -26.29
CA THR A 127 14.39 -6.64 -25.01
C THR A 127 15.77 -7.09 -24.51
N GLU A 128 16.68 -7.49 -25.40
CA GLU A 128 18.06 -7.84 -24.99
C GLU A 128 18.83 -6.62 -24.49
N THR A 129 18.66 -5.47 -25.16
CA THR A 129 19.26 -4.20 -24.73
C THR A 129 18.68 -3.73 -23.41
N ALA A 130 17.37 -3.87 -23.23
CA ALA A 130 16.68 -3.58 -21.98
C ALA A 130 17.26 -4.40 -20.82
N ALA A 131 17.39 -5.71 -21.03
CA ALA A 131 17.96 -6.63 -20.04
C ALA A 131 19.42 -6.27 -19.70
N ALA A 132 20.23 -5.92 -20.69
CA ALA A 132 21.61 -5.47 -20.45
C ALA A 132 21.68 -4.17 -19.62
N TRP A 133 20.73 -3.25 -19.78
CA TRP A 133 20.65 -2.03 -18.98
C TRP A 133 20.18 -2.30 -17.55
N TRP A 134 19.17 -3.15 -17.36
CA TRP A 134 18.74 -3.53 -16.01
C TRP A 134 19.80 -4.33 -15.24
N ALA A 135 20.58 -5.17 -15.91
CA ALA A 135 21.73 -5.85 -15.29
C ALA A 135 22.73 -4.82 -14.71
N LYS A 136 23.11 -3.80 -15.50
CA LYS A 136 23.96 -2.71 -15.02
C LYS A 136 23.32 -1.92 -13.87
N ALA A 137 22.00 -1.77 -13.89
CA ALA A 137 21.26 -1.09 -12.83
C ALA A 137 21.35 -1.87 -11.50
N ALA A 138 21.17 -3.19 -11.56
CA ALA A 138 21.34 -4.08 -10.41
C ALA A 138 22.78 -4.02 -9.88
N ASP A 139 23.78 -4.20 -10.76
CA ASP A 139 25.21 -4.11 -10.39
C ASP A 139 25.55 -2.76 -9.71
N ALA A 140 24.98 -1.65 -10.19
CA ALA A 140 25.23 -0.33 -9.63
C ALA A 140 24.60 -0.13 -8.25
N LEU A 141 23.47 -0.80 -7.98
CA LEU A 141 22.71 -0.69 -6.74
C LEU A 141 23.11 -1.73 -5.68
N GLU A 142 23.85 -2.78 -6.05
CA GLU A 142 24.43 -3.74 -5.10
C GLU A 142 25.56 -3.14 -4.23
N ALA A 143 25.80 -1.83 -4.35
CA ALA A 143 26.67 -1.10 -3.44
C ALA A 143 26.10 -1.12 -1.99
N PRO A 144 26.95 -1.28 -0.96
CA PRO A 144 26.50 -1.37 0.43
C PRO A 144 25.57 -0.21 0.82
N GLY A 145 24.38 -0.54 1.35
CA GLY A 145 23.38 0.42 1.81
C GLY A 145 22.27 0.80 0.82
N LEU A 146 22.21 0.18 -0.36
CA LEU A 146 21.12 0.32 -1.33
C LEU A 146 20.40 -1.02 -1.63
N GLU A 147 20.58 -2.04 -0.77
CA GLU A 147 20.14 -3.41 -1.04
C GLU A 147 18.63 -3.47 -1.36
N GLY A 148 17.79 -2.65 -0.72
CA GLY A 148 16.35 -2.61 -0.97
C GLY A 148 15.95 -2.20 -2.39
N ILE A 149 16.73 -1.33 -3.06
CA ILE A 149 16.38 -0.79 -4.40
C ILE A 149 16.78 -1.77 -5.51
N VAL A 150 17.83 -2.58 -5.30
CA VAL A 150 18.27 -3.61 -6.26
C VAL A 150 17.13 -4.55 -6.63
N TYR A 151 16.35 -4.97 -5.63
CA TYR A 151 15.33 -5.98 -5.81
C TYR A 151 14.13 -5.49 -6.63
N ASP A 152 13.74 -4.22 -6.50
CA ASP A 152 12.70 -3.59 -7.33
C ASP A 152 13.07 -3.60 -8.83
N LEU A 153 14.36 -3.72 -9.15
CA LEU A 153 14.83 -3.81 -10.53
C LEU A 153 14.96 -5.25 -11.05
N ARG A 154 15.15 -6.24 -10.17
CA ARG A 154 15.28 -7.65 -10.58
C ARG A 154 13.98 -8.21 -11.18
N ILE A 155 12.81 -7.79 -10.70
CA ILE A 155 11.52 -8.21 -11.27
C ILE A 155 11.35 -7.70 -12.73
N PRO A 156 11.48 -6.39 -13.02
CA PRO A 156 11.47 -5.89 -14.39
C PRO A 156 12.55 -6.53 -15.27
N TYR A 157 13.75 -6.74 -14.73
CA TYR A 157 14.86 -7.39 -15.42
C TYR A 157 14.53 -8.82 -15.85
N ALA A 158 14.02 -9.63 -14.92
CA ALA A 158 13.58 -10.99 -15.19
C ALA A 158 12.40 -11.02 -16.16
N HIS A 159 11.44 -10.11 -16.02
CA HIS A 159 10.31 -9.96 -16.93
C HIS A 159 10.77 -9.70 -18.36
N ALA A 160 11.83 -8.92 -18.55
CA ALA A 160 12.39 -8.67 -19.87
C ALA A 160 12.91 -9.97 -20.51
N TYR A 161 13.75 -10.71 -19.80
CA TYR A 161 14.23 -11.99 -20.31
C TYR A 161 13.08 -12.97 -20.55
N TRP A 162 12.06 -12.93 -19.71
CA TRP A 162 10.86 -13.73 -19.87
C TRP A 162 10.14 -13.44 -21.19
N GLU A 163 9.86 -12.17 -21.49
CA GLU A 163 9.23 -11.73 -22.74
C GLU A 163 10.12 -12.00 -23.97
N ALA A 164 11.44 -12.00 -23.80
CA ALA A 164 12.39 -12.40 -24.85
C ALA A 164 12.42 -13.92 -25.10
N GLY A 165 11.70 -14.73 -24.31
CA GLY A 165 11.77 -16.20 -24.34
C GLY A 165 13.07 -16.77 -23.76
N LEU A 166 13.84 -15.96 -23.04
CA LEU A 166 15.10 -16.32 -22.38
C LEU A 166 14.83 -16.79 -20.93
N TYR A 167 13.92 -17.75 -20.79
CA TYR A 167 13.38 -18.19 -19.50
C TYR A 167 14.44 -18.63 -18.49
N ASP A 168 15.52 -19.29 -18.92
CA ASP A 168 16.58 -19.75 -18.01
C ASP A 168 17.28 -18.56 -17.35
N LYS A 169 17.59 -17.53 -18.12
CA LYS A 169 18.17 -16.28 -17.59
C LYS A 169 17.19 -15.53 -16.70
N ALA A 170 15.90 -15.51 -17.07
CA ALA A 170 14.88 -14.89 -16.24
C ALA A 170 14.79 -15.57 -14.86
N LEU A 171 14.86 -16.91 -14.83
CA LEU A 171 14.85 -17.68 -13.59
C LEU A 171 16.15 -17.49 -12.79
N ASP A 172 17.30 -17.50 -13.45
CA ASP A 172 18.57 -17.27 -12.76
C ASP A 172 18.55 -15.88 -12.09
N VAL A 173 18.07 -14.83 -12.77
CA VAL A 173 17.89 -13.49 -12.19
C VAL A 173 16.91 -13.46 -11.01
N LEU A 174 15.80 -14.21 -11.08
CA LEU A 174 14.79 -14.24 -10.01
C LEU A 174 15.28 -14.99 -8.77
N LEU A 175 16.13 -15.99 -8.97
CA LEU A 175 16.64 -16.87 -7.92
C LEU A 175 18.02 -16.43 -7.41
N GLU A 176 18.70 -15.54 -8.13
CA GLU A 176 19.88 -14.81 -7.65
C GLU A 176 19.41 -13.69 -6.71
N GLY A 177 19.51 -13.91 -5.39
CA GLY A 177 19.26 -12.89 -4.37
C GLY A 177 19.16 -13.44 -2.95
N GLU A 178 19.57 -12.63 -1.96
CA GLU A 178 19.22 -12.88 -0.56
C GLU A 178 17.74 -12.62 -0.35
N ALA A 179 17.20 -13.27 0.66
CA ALA A 179 15.81 -13.62 0.68
C ALA A 179 14.98 -12.87 1.73
N ASP A 180 15.59 -11.87 2.37
CA ASP A 180 15.00 -10.87 3.28
C ASP A 180 14.06 -9.87 2.54
N PHE A 181 13.15 -10.36 1.71
CA PHE A 181 12.31 -9.55 0.83
C PHE A 181 10.84 -9.52 1.26
N GLU A 182 10.16 -8.38 1.11
CA GLU A 182 8.71 -8.28 1.35
C GLU A 182 7.89 -9.21 0.43
N ALA A 183 7.38 -10.30 1.00
CA ALA A 183 6.56 -11.36 0.37
C ALA A 183 5.53 -10.87 -0.65
N THR A 184 4.88 -9.74 -0.38
CA THR A 184 3.58 -9.38 -0.95
C THR A 184 3.62 -8.96 -2.41
N LEU A 185 4.63 -8.21 -2.86
CA LEU A 185 4.74 -7.75 -4.26
C LEU A 185 5.23 -8.85 -5.22
N LYS A 186 5.88 -9.90 -4.68
CA LYS A 186 6.39 -11.03 -5.45
C LYS A 186 5.31 -12.06 -5.78
N THR A 187 4.34 -12.26 -4.89
CA THR A 187 3.42 -13.39 -4.97
C THR A 187 2.73 -13.47 -6.33
N ASP A 188 2.11 -12.38 -6.80
CA ASP A 188 1.38 -12.38 -8.08
C ASP A 188 2.28 -12.67 -9.29
N TYR A 189 3.48 -12.10 -9.30
CA TYR A 189 4.42 -12.28 -10.40
C TYR A 189 4.97 -13.70 -10.45
N PHE A 190 5.38 -14.26 -9.30
CA PHE A 190 5.84 -15.64 -9.20
C PHE A 190 4.72 -16.65 -9.46
N VAL A 191 3.49 -16.39 -9.01
CA VAL A 191 2.31 -17.20 -9.33
C VAL A 191 2.10 -17.25 -10.85
N ARG A 192 2.19 -16.10 -11.53
CA ARG A 192 2.10 -16.05 -12.99
C ARG A 192 3.18 -16.88 -13.67
N ILE A 193 4.44 -16.72 -13.25
CA ILE A 193 5.58 -17.47 -13.77
C ILE A 193 5.39 -18.97 -13.55
N VAL A 194 5.01 -19.39 -12.34
CA VAL A 194 4.74 -20.80 -12.01
C VAL A 194 3.65 -21.35 -12.93
N GLY A 195 2.54 -20.62 -13.09
CA GLY A 195 1.47 -21.01 -14.00
C GLY A 195 1.93 -21.19 -15.45
N GLU A 196 2.80 -20.30 -15.95
CA GLU A 196 3.37 -20.41 -17.30
C GLU A 196 4.36 -21.57 -17.45
N LEU A 197 5.25 -21.78 -16.47
CA LEU A 197 6.17 -22.92 -16.45
C LEU A 197 5.42 -24.25 -16.45
N LEU A 198 4.32 -24.35 -15.70
CA LEU A 198 3.47 -25.54 -15.67
C LEU A 198 2.85 -25.80 -17.04
N ARG A 199 2.32 -24.78 -17.72
CA ARG A 199 1.81 -24.90 -19.10
C ARG A 199 2.90 -25.33 -20.08
N MET A 200 4.13 -24.87 -19.88
CA MET A 200 5.30 -25.28 -20.65
C MET A 200 5.86 -26.65 -20.25
N LYS A 201 5.25 -27.33 -19.27
CA LYS A 201 5.70 -28.62 -18.69
C LYS A 201 7.11 -28.56 -18.10
N ARG A 202 7.54 -27.38 -17.63
CA ARG A 202 8.85 -27.13 -17.01
C ARG A 202 8.81 -27.38 -15.50
N LYS A 203 8.36 -28.57 -15.07
CA LYS A 203 8.18 -28.93 -13.64
C LYS A 203 9.46 -28.78 -12.80
N LYS A 204 10.64 -29.03 -13.38
CA LYS A 204 11.93 -28.86 -12.71
C LYS A 204 12.16 -27.40 -12.28
N ASP A 205 11.75 -26.45 -13.10
CA ASP A 205 11.96 -25.02 -12.83
C ASP A 205 10.94 -24.49 -11.82
N VAL A 206 9.71 -25.01 -11.85
CA VAL A 206 8.73 -24.76 -10.78
C VAL A 206 9.27 -25.23 -9.44
N ARG A 207 9.88 -26.42 -9.38
CA ARG A 207 10.52 -26.92 -8.16
C ARG A 207 11.65 -25.99 -7.69
N ARG A 208 12.51 -25.50 -8.59
CA ARG A 208 13.56 -24.51 -8.23
C ARG A 208 12.96 -23.26 -7.56
N ILE A 209 11.84 -22.74 -8.08
CA ILE A 209 11.15 -21.60 -7.48
C ILE A 209 10.62 -21.96 -6.10
N VAL A 210 9.94 -23.10 -5.95
CA VAL A 210 9.36 -23.50 -4.66
C VAL A 210 10.43 -23.79 -3.61
N ASP A 211 11.53 -24.45 -3.99
CA ASP A 211 12.65 -24.71 -3.08
C ASP A 211 13.22 -23.38 -2.54
N PHE A 212 13.36 -22.37 -3.41
CA PHE A 212 13.80 -21.02 -3.02
C PHE A 212 12.88 -20.37 -1.98
N PHE A 213 11.55 -20.44 -2.15
CA PHE A 213 10.61 -19.90 -1.16
C PHE A 213 10.46 -20.77 0.11
N THR A 214 10.88 -22.03 0.04
CA THR A 214 10.85 -22.96 1.19
C THR A 214 11.96 -22.66 2.17
N GLU A 215 13.14 -22.24 1.68
CA GLU A 215 14.22 -21.77 2.55
C GLU A 215 13.78 -20.55 3.39
N GLU A 216 12.81 -19.77 2.91
CA GLU A 216 12.28 -18.56 3.54
C GLU A 216 11.02 -18.73 4.38
N GLY A 217 10.39 -19.90 4.33
CA GLY A 217 9.10 -20.12 5.00
C GLY A 217 7.92 -19.37 4.36
N GLU A 218 8.05 -18.95 3.10
CA GLU A 218 7.00 -18.25 2.34
C GLU A 218 6.35 -19.10 1.24
N THR A 219 6.68 -20.39 1.17
CA THR A 219 6.20 -21.35 0.14
C THR A 219 4.70 -21.27 -0.11
N TRP A 220 3.91 -21.17 0.95
CA TRP A 220 2.46 -21.17 0.84
C TRP A 220 1.89 -19.96 0.11
N ALA A 221 2.49 -18.79 0.29
CA ALA A 221 2.03 -17.55 -0.33
C ALA A 221 1.99 -17.68 -1.87
N ILE A 222 2.92 -18.43 -2.47
CA ILE A 222 2.97 -18.64 -3.92
C ILE A 222 2.25 -19.91 -4.35
N LEU A 223 2.30 -20.98 -3.56
CA LEU A 223 1.65 -22.22 -3.91
C LEU A 223 0.12 -22.09 -3.88
N GLU A 224 -0.47 -21.43 -2.89
CA GLU A 224 -1.93 -21.32 -2.78
C GLU A 224 -2.55 -20.69 -4.05
N PRO A 225 -2.12 -19.51 -4.52
CA PRO A 225 -2.76 -18.88 -5.67
C PRO A 225 -2.43 -19.63 -6.96
N ALA A 226 -1.25 -20.24 -7.09
CA ALA A 226 -0.90 -21.09 -8.23
C ALA A 226 -1.78 -22.36 -8.30
N ILE A 227 -2.05 -23.00 -7.16
CA ILE A 227 -2.99 -24.13 -7.05
C ILE A 227 -4.40 -23.66 -7.44
N ARG A 228 -4.87 -22.52 -6.93
CA ARG A 228 -6.17 -21.96 -7.34
C ARG A 228 -6.24 -21.74 -8.84
N GLN A 229 -5.20 -21.17 -9.45
CA GLN A 229 -5.17 -20.88 -10.88
C GLN A 229 -5.17 -22.16 -11.74
N THR A 230 -4.40 -23.18 -11.35
CA THR A 230 -4.37 -24.49 -12.03
C THR A 230 -5.69 -25.23 -11.93
N LEU A 231 -6.35 -25.20 -10.76
CA LEU A 231 -7.69 -25.75 -10.57
C LEU A 231 -8.74 -25.01 -11.40
N GLN A 232 -8.72 -23.68 -11.44
CA GLN A 232 -9.61 -22.89 -12.31
C GLN A 232 -9.43 -23.24 -13.79
N ALA A 233 -8.22 -23.62 -14.21
CA ALA A 233 -7.94 -24.10 -15.56
C ALA A 233 -8.25 -25.59 -15.77
N ASN A 234 -8.77 -26.29 -14.75
CA ASN A 234 -9.02 -27.73 -14.70
C ASN A 234 -7.77 -28.58 -15.03
N ASP A 235 -6.59 -28.09 -14.67
CA ASP A 235 -5.31 -28.78 -14.82
C ASP A 235 -4.94 -29.51 -13.51
N LEU A 236 -5.62 -30.64 -13.27
CA LEU A 236 -5.43 -31.44 -12.06
C LEU A 236 -4.02 -32.02 -11.94
N GLU A 237 -3.34 -32.32 -13.05
CA GLU A 237 -1.97 -32.84 -13.03
C GLU A 237 -0.97 -31.81 -12.48
N SER A 238 -1.12 -30.55 -12.87
CA SER A 238 -0.30 -29.46 -12.33
C SER A 238 -0.67 -29.13 -10.89
N ALA A 239 -1.96 -29.15 -10.54
CA ALA A 239 -2.40 -28.95 -9.15
C ALA A 239 -1.80 -30.02 -8.22
N ASP A 240 -1.81 -31.28 -8.65
CA ASP A 240 -1.21 -32.40 -7.90
C ASP A 240 0.29 -32.24 -7.71
N PHE A 241 0.99 -31.82 -8.76
CA PHE A 241 2.42 -31.55 -8.66
C PHE A 241 2.71 -30.40 -7.68
N LEU A 242 1.89 -29.34 -7.66
CA LEU A 242 2.05 -28.25 -6.68
C LEU A 242 1.73 -28.70 -5.24
N LEU A 243 0.73 -29.57 -5.05
CA LEU A 243 0.44 -30.18 -3.75
C LEU A 243 1.61 -31.01 -3.23
N GLU A 244 2.28 -31.77 -4.10
CA GLU A 244 3.47 -32.55 -3.75
C GLU A 244 4.62 -31.66 -3.27
N LEU A 245 4.70 -30.41 -3.76
CA LEU A 245 5.71 -29.46 -3.33
C LEU A 245 5.37 -28.75 -2.01
N ALA A 246 4.10 -28.76 -1.59
CA ALA A 246 3.62 -28.09 -0.38
C ALA A 246 3.88 -28.90 0.91
N GLU A 247 4.98 -29.64 1.02
CA GLU A 247 5.20 -30.69 2.06
C GLU A 247 4.89 -30.23 3.51
N GLY A 248 5.09 -28.95 3.85
CA GLY A 248 4.75 -28.36 5.16
C GLY A 248 3.32 -27.80 5.31
N ASP A 249 2.71 -27.35 4.22
CA ASP A 249 1.40 -26.67 4.16
C ASP A 249 0.32 -27.51 3.46
N ALA A 250 0.58 -28.81 3.33
CA ALA A 250 -0.28 -29.77 2.63
C ALA A 250 -1.74 -29.80 3.12
N MET A 251 -2.01 -29.29 4.32
CA MET A 251 -3.36 -29.15 4.88
C MET A 251 -4.18 -28.11 4.12
N GLU A 252 -3.70 -26.87 4.02
CA GLU A 252 -4.40 -25.75 3.39
C GLU A 252 -4.50 -25.97 1.88
N ALA A 253 -3.47 -26.61 1.31
CA ALA A 253 -3.45 -27.05 -0.08
C ALA A 253 -4.47 -28.16 -0.38
N GLY A 254 -4.53 -29.17 0.49
CA GLY A 254 -5.50 -30.26 0.38
C GLY A 254 -6.94 -29.76 0.46
N GLU A 255 -7.22 -28.81 1.36
CA GLU A 255 -8.53 -28.17 1.48
C GLU A 255 -9.02 -27.57 0.17
N LEU A 256 -8.12 -26.82 -0.47
CA LEU A 256 -8.41 -26.02 -1.64
C LEU A 256 -8.76 -26.90 -2.84
N VAL A 257 -8.03 -28.00 -3.02
CA VAL A 257 -8.28 -29.00 -4.06
C VAL A 257 -9.57 -29.79 -3.80
N VAL A 258 -9.80 -30.25 -2.57
CA VAL A 258 -11.03 -30.99 -2.23
C VAL A 258 -12.27 -30.11 -2.42
N SER A 259 -12.21 -28.86 -1.96
CA SER A 259 -13.30 -27.89 -2.11
C SER A 259 -13.60 -27.59 -3.58
N HIS A 260 -12.56 -27.49 -4.41
CA HIS A 260 -12.75 -27.31 -5.86
C HIS A 260 -13.38 -28.54 -6.51
N LEU A 261 -12.90 -29.75 -6.21
CA LEU A 261 -13.46 -30.99 -6.77
C LEU A 261 -14.94 -31.18 -6.40
N ILE A 262 -15.33 -30.83 -5.18
CA ILE A 262 -16.73 -30.85 -4.74
C ILE A 262 -17.56 -29.84 -5.55
N ARG A 263 -17.05 -28.61 -5.73
CA ARG A 263 -17.73 -27.56 -6.49
C ARG A 263 -17.97 -27.94 -7.95
N GLU A 264 -17.00 -28.60 -8.58
CA GLU A 264 -17.11 -29.12 -9.95
C GLU A 264 -17.97 -30.41 -10.04
N GLY A 265 -18.50 -30.89 -8.91
CA GLY A 265 -19.33 -32.11 -8.86
C GLY A 265 -18.55 -33.42 -8.99
N ASN A 266 -17.22 -33.38 -8.90
CA ASN A 266 -16.34 -34.55 -8.95
C ASN A 266 -16.18 -35.19 -7.57
N ILE A 267 -17.31 -35.62 -7.00
CA ILE A 267 -17.38 -36.15 -5.63
C ILE A 267 -16.49 -37.38 -5.43
N ALA A 268 -16.43 -38.28 -6.40
CA ALA A 268 -15.60 -39.48 -6.30
C ALA A 268 -14.09 -39.17 -6.19
N ALA A 269 -13.60 -38.15 -6.90
CA ALA A 269 -12.21 -37.72 -6.78
C ALA A 269 -11.94 -37.02 -5.44
N ALA A 270 -12.89 -36.19 -4.98
CA ALA A 270 -12.82 -35.57 -3.66
C ALA A 270 -12.77 -36.62 -2.54
N GLU A 271 -13.64 -37.62 -2.59
CA GLU A 271 -13.67 -38.74 -1.64
C GLU A 271 -12.36 -39.55 -1.68
N ALA A 272 -11.83 -39.85 -2.87
CA ALA A 272 -10.56 -40.55 -3.00
C ALA A 272 -9.40 -39.77 -2.35
N ARG A 273 -9.39 -38.44 -2.48
CA ARG A 273 -8.39 -37.56 -1.85
C ARG A 273 -8.53 -37.50 -0.34
N ILE A 274 -9.77 -37.35 0.16
CA ILE A 274 -10.04 -37.39 1.61
C ILE A 274 -9.58 -38.74 2.19
N ARG A 275 -9.87 -39.87 1.53
CA ARG A 275 -9.44 -41.20 1.97
C ARG A 275 -7.92 -41.34 1.99
N ALA A 276 -7.23 -40.93 0.92
CA ALA A 276 -5.76 -40.97 0.87
C ALA A 276 -5.12 -40.15 2.01
N ALA A 277 -5.69 -38.99 2.32
CA ALA A 277 -5.23 -38.16 3.41
C ALA A 277 -5.52 -38.76 4.80
N LEU A 278 -6.71 -39.37 4.98
CA LEU A 278 -7.04 -40.11 6.20
C LEU A 278 -6.09 -41.29 6.43
N ASP A 279 -5.73 -42.02 5.37
CA ASP A 279 -4.80 -43.14 5.44
C ASP A 279 -3.37 -42.67 5.80
N ALA A 280 -2.94 -41.52 5.25
CA ALA A 280 -1.69 -40.88 5.65
C ALA A 280 -1.72 -40.45 7.13
N ALA A 281 -2.82 -39.87 7.61
CA ALA A 281 -2.98 -39.49 9.02
C ALA A 281 -2.94 -40.69 9.98
N LYS A 282 -3.57 -41.82 9.60
CA LYS A 282 -3.55 -43.08 10.36
C LYS A 282 -2.13 -43.63 10.54
N SER A 283 -1.18 -43.28 9.67
CA SER A 283 0.22 -43.72 9.75
C SER A 283 1.08 -42.93 10.76
N GLY A 284 0.49 -41.97 11.50
CA GLY A 284 1.15 -41.27 12.62
C GLY A 284 1.89 -39.99 12.24
N GLY A 285 1.69 -39.47 11.04
CA GLY A 285 2.41 -38.29 10.53
C GLY A 285 1.69 -36.93 10.68
N VAL A 286 0.47 -36.87 11.22
CA VAL A 286 -0.39 -35.68 11.01
C VAL A 286 -0.90 -35.05 12.32
N ARG A 287 -0.77 -33.72 12.41
CA ARG A 287 -1.15 -32.86 13.55
C ARG A 287 -2.67 -32.76 13.75
N SER A 288 -3.11 -32.49 15.00
CA SER A 288 -4.50 -32.29 15.46
C SER A 288 -5.34 -31.31 14.62
N THR A 289 -4.71 -30.40 13.89
CA THR A 289 -5.33 -29.41 13.01
C THR A 289 -6.08 -30.04 11.82
N TRP A 290 -5.62 -31.18 11.30
CA TRP A 290 -6.31 -31.92 10.21
C TRP A 290 -7.71 -32.42 10.62
N LEU A 291 -7.88 -32.78 11.89
CA LEU A 291 -9.16 -33.24 12.42
C LEU A 291 -10.18 -32.10 12.53
N TYR A 292 -9.71 -30.90 12.85
CA TYR A 292 -10.55 -29.71 12.83
C TYR A 292 -10.99 -29.38 11.41
N TRP A 293 -10.10 -29.38 10.41
CA TRP A 293 -10.48 -29.15 9.02
C TRP A 293 -11.51 -30.16 8.49
N LEU A 294 -11.30 -31.45 8.77
CA LEU A 294 -12.25 -32.50 8.41
C LEU A 294 -13.65 -32.26 9.03
N THR A 295 -13.83 -31.57 10.18
CA THR A 295 -15.18 -31.24 10.70
C THR A 295 -15.95 -30.38 9.71
N GLN A 296 -15.27 -29.40 9.11
CA GLN A 296 -15.90 -28.35 8.30
C GLN A 296 -16.29 -28.89 6.93
N VAL A 297 -15.40 -29.66 6.28
CA VAL A 297 -15.61 -30.13 4.90
C VAL A 297 -16.42 -31.43 4.82
N VAL A 298 -16.21 -32.37 5.75
CA VAL A 298 -16.93 -33.66 5.76
C VAL A 298 -18.40 -33.48 6.18
N GLY A 299 -18.69 -32.45 6.99
CA GLY A 299 -20.05 -32.13 7.44
C GLY A 299 -21.01 -31.76 6.30
N GLU A 300 -20.50 -31.15 5.23
CA GLU A 300 -21.32 -30.64 4.13
C GLU A 300 -21.42 -31.58 2.92
N ALA A 301 -20.42 -32.45 2.68
CA ALA A 301 -20.29 -33.17 1.39
C ALA A 301 -20.12 -34.69 1.46
N ALA A 302 -19.83 -35.29 2.62
CA ALA A 302 -19.40 -36.68 2.68
C ALA A 302 -20.53 -37.70 2.87
N GLY A 303 -20.38 -38.87 2.23
CA GLY A 303 -21.27 -40.01 2.44
C GLY A 303 -21.23 -40.57 3.88
N PRO A 304 -22.25 -41.35 4.29
CA PRO A 304 -22.44 -41.78 5.68
C PRO A 304 -21.27 -42.57 6.29
N GLU A 305 -20.50 -43.28 5.45
CA GLU A 305 -19.35 -44.07 5.89
C GLU A 305 -18.17 -43.20 6.34
N ILE A 306 -17.92 -42.09 5.66
CA ILE A 306 -16.83 -41.15 6.00
C ILE A 306 -17.18 -40.36 7.27
N GLN A 307 -18.46 -39.98 7.43
CA GLN A 307 -18.95 -39.35 8.65
C GLN A 307 -18.81 -40.27 9.89
N ALA A 308 -19.02 -41.58 9.72
CA ALA A 308 -18.88 -42.54 10.80
C ALA A 308 -17.42 -42.74 11.25
N GLU A 309 -16.46 -42.83 10.31
CA GLU A 309 -15.03 -42.87 10.65
C GLU A 309 -14.55 -41.56 11.29
N TYR A 310 -15.09 -40.43 10.86
CA TYR A 310 -14.74 -39.11 11.37
C TYR A 310 -15.14 -38.88 12.83
N GLN A 311 -16.38 -39.27 13.20
CA GLN A 311 -16.89 -39.12 14.55
C GLN A 311 -16.05 -39.88 15.59
N LEU A 312 -15.52 -41.05 15.20
CA LEU A 312 -14.64 -41.86 16.04
C LEU A 312 -13.33 -41.16 16.42
N ILE A 313 -12.82 -40.23 15.58
CA ILE A 313 -11.55 -39.54 15.84
C ILE A 313 -11.77 -38.24 16.65
N MET A 314 -12.89 -37.54 16.44
CA MET A 314 -13.22 -36.31 17.18
C MET A 314 -13.55 -36.55 18.65
N ASP A 315 -14.13 -37.71 18.97
CA ASP A 315 -14.43 -38.11 20.35
C ASP A 315 -13.14 -38.29 21.20
N ALA A 316 -11.96 -38.33 20.57
CA ALA A 316 -10.68 -38.50 21.24
C ALA A 316 -9.94 -37.20 21.64
N GLY A 317 -10.35 -35.99 21.20
CA GLY A 317 -9.46 -34.79 21.23
C GLY A 317 -10.00 -33.44 21.75
N ARG A 318 -11.10 -33.34 22.50
CA ARG A 318 -11.95 -32.12 22.52
C ARG A 318 -11.94 -31.16 23.73
N VAL A 319 -10.90 -31.08 24.58
CA VAL A 319 -10.99 -30.24 25.81
C VAL A 319 -9.99 -29.08 25.94
N GLU A 320 -8.80 -29.12 25.34
CA GLU A 320 -7.75 -28.12 25.64
C GLU A 320 -7.75 -26.86 24.74
N ALA A 321 -8.22 -26.92 23.49
CA ALA A 321 -8.06 -25.82 22.53
C ALA A 321 -9.02 -24.63 22.69
N ALA A 322 -10.05 -24.73 23.53
CA ALA A 322 -11.11 -23.73 23.61
C ALA A 322 -10.77 -22.50 24.49
N PHE A 323 -9.68 -22.52 25.26
CA PHE A 323 -9.38 -21.47 26.25
C PHE A 323 -8.42 -20.38 25.76
N ASP A 324 -7.54 -20.65 24.79
CA ASP A 324 -6.44 -19.73 24.46
C ASP A 324 -6.80 -18.64 23.43
N HIS A 325 -7.92 -18.74 22.70
CA HIS A 325 -8.22 -17.88 21.55
C HIS A 325 -9.10 -16.63 21.82
N LEU A 326 -9.44 -16.33 23.08
CA LEU A 326 -10.36 -15.22 23.39
C LEU A 326 -9.74 -13.81 23.31
N SER A 327 -8.42 -13.65 23.17
CA SER A 327 -7.79 -12.31 23.12
C SER A 327 -7.68 -11.69 21.72
N GLU A 328 -7.67 -12.51 20.66
CA GLU A 328 -7.52 -12.04 19.26
C GLU A 328 -8.87 -11.73 18.56
N ALA A 329 -10.00 -12.22 19.08
CA ALA A 329 -11.29 -12.21 18.37
C ALA A 329 -12.15 -10.94 18.55
N ASN A 330 -11.59 -9.81 18.99
CA ASN A 330 -12.36 -8.66 19.52
C ASN A 330 -13.20 -7.88 18.48
N ALA A 331 -12.76 -7.77 17.22
CA ALA A 331 -13.50 -7.01 16.21
C ALA A 331 -14.75 -7.75 15.69
N HIS A 332 -14.64 -9.06 15.50
CA HIS A 332 -15.76 -9.90 15.04
C HIS A 332 -16.78 -10.14 16.16
N LEU A 333 -16.33 -10.19 17.41
CA LEU A 333 -17.21 -10.32 18.58
C LEU A 333 -18.09 -9.08 18.78
N ALA A 334 -17.55 -7.87 18.56
CA ALA A 334 -18.34 -6.63 18.65
C ALA A 334 -19.45 -6.57 17.58
N ALA A 335 -19.14 -6.94 16.33
CA ALA A 335 -20.12 -7.02 15.25
C ALA A 335 -21.20 -8.09 15.53
N ALA A 336 -20.81 -9.24 16.10
CA ALA A 336 -21.73 -10.30 16.50
C ALA A 336 -22.63 -9.88 17.68
N CYS A 337 -22.07 -9.21 18.69
CA CYS A 337 -22.84 -8.71 19.84
C CYS A 337 -23.81 -7.58 19.44
N ALA A 338 -23.43 -6.74 18.48
CA ALA A 338 -24.32 -5.73 17.91
C ALA A 338 -25.49 -6.39 17.17
N ALA A 339 -25.24 -7.39 16.32
CA ALA A 339 -26.29 -8.10 15.58
C ALA A 339 -27.32 -8.82 16.48
N ILE A 340 -26.98 -9.13 17.73
CA ILE A 340 -27.81 -9.93 18.65
C ILE A 340 -28.44 -9.08 19.79
N GLY A 341 -28.25 -7.76 19.79
CA GLY A 341 -28.83 -6.87 20.81
C GLY A 341 -28.16 -6.98 22.19
N MET A 342 -26.87 -7.30 22.23
CA MET A 342 -26.07 -7.44 23.46
C MET A 342 -25.20 -6.21 23.78
N LEU A 343 -25.52 -5.04 23.22
CA LEU A 343 -24.71 -3.82 23.33
C LEU A 343 -24.46 -3.36 24.78
N GLU A 344 -25.45 -3.51 25.67
CA GLU A 344 -25.26 -3.19 27.10
C GLU A 344 -24.26 -4.13 27.78
N LYS A 345 -24.22 -5.41 27.38
CA LYS A 345 -23.25 -6.37 27.92
C LYS A 345 -21.84 -6.07 27.40
N ALA A 346 -21.71 -5.73 26.13
CA ALA A 346 -20.44 -5.29 25.55
C ALA A 346 -19.91 -4.03 26.27
N TRP A 347 -20.78 -3.05 26.56
CA TRP A 347 -20.41 -1.86 27.33
C TRP A 347 -19.98 -2.20 28.76
N ASN A 348 -20.67 -3.12 29.43
CA ASN A 348 -20.27 -3.56 30.77
C ASN A 348 -18.89 -4.24 30.78
N CYS A 349 -18.54 -4.96 29.71
CA CYS A 349 -17.19 -5.50 29.52
C CYS A 349 -16.15 -4.39 29.34
N VAL A 350 -16.47 -3.33 28.59
CA VAL A 350 -15.58 -2.16 28.44
C VAL A 350 -15.31 -1.52 29.80
N THR A 351 -16.32 -1.30 30.64
CA THR A 351 -16.14 -0.71 31.97
C THR A 351 -15.45 -1.63 33.00
N ALA A 352 -15.28 -2.91 32.66
CA ALA A 352 -14.61 -3.89 33.52
C ALA A 352 -13.11 -4.02 33.22
N LEU A 353 -12.57 -3.29 32.23
CA LEU A 353 -11.14 -3.25 31.95
C LEU A 353 -10.40 -2.49 33.07
N ASP A 354 -9.20 -2.94 33.42
CA ASP A 354 -8.46 -2.43 34.59
C ASP A 354 -7.87 -1.02 34.38
N ALA A 355 -7.64 -0.60 33.12
CA ALA A 355 -7.02 0.69 32.78
C ALA A 355 -8.00 1.63 32.07
N LEU A 356 -8.11 2.88 32.53
CA LEU A 356 -9.01 3.90 31.99
C LEU A 356 -8.77 4.15 30.48
N ASP A 357 -7.51 4.17 30.05
CA ASP A 357 -7.14 4.31 28.63
C ASP A 357 -7.74 3.18 27.78
N SER A 358 -7.65 1.94 28.26
CA SER A 358 -8.21 0.77 27.58
C SER A 358 -9.74 0.81 27.57
N GLN A 359 -10.37 1.32 28.64
CA GLN A 359 -11.82 1.54 28.66
C GLN A 359 -12.24 2.55 27.59
N ILE A 360 -11.52 3.66 27.47
CA ILE A 360 -11.88 4.74 26.54
C ILE A 360 -11.61 4.33 25.10
N GLU A 361 -10.49 3.67 24.81
CA GLU A 361 -10.21 3.18 23.46
C GLU A 361 -11.22 2.12 23.01
N ALA A 362 -11.56 1.17 23.88
CA ALA A 362 -12.58 0.18 23.61
C ALA A 362 -13.98 0.83 23.44
N ALA A 363 -14.30 1.87 24.22
CA ALA A 363 -15.53 2.63 24.08
C ALA A 363 -15.61 3.38 22.74
N ILE A 364 -14.51 3.97 22.25
CA ILE A 364 -14.43 4.62 20.94
C ILE A 364 -14.66 3.59 19.83
N ARG A 365 -13.89 2.49 19.83
CA ARG A 365 -14.02 1.42 18.83
C ARG A 365 -15.41 0.81 18.79
N LEU A 366 -16.01 0.57 19.95
CA LEU A 366 -17.38 0.06 20.06
C LEU A 366 -18.40 1.07 19.49
N SER A 367 -18.25 2.36 19.82
CA SER A 367 -19.15 3.40 19.32
C SER A 367 -19.05 3.56 17.80
N ASP A 368 -17.83 3.50 17.24
CA ASP A 368 -17.59 3.52 15.80
C ASP A 368 -18.22 2.32 15.09
N SER A 369 -18.05 1.11 15.65
CA SER A 369 -18.65 -0.11 15.10
C SER A 369 -20.18 -0.05 15.11
N ILE A 370 -20.79 0.47 16.18
CA ILE A 370 -22.25 0.67 16.26
C ILE A 370 -22.70 1.69 15.20
N ALA A 371 -21.97 2.79 15.02
CA ALA A 371 -22.33 3.82 14.04
C ALA A 371 -22.31 3.27 12.61
N GLN A 372 -21.31 2.45 12.27
CA GLN A 372 -21.18 1.82 10.96
C GLN A 372 -22.27 0.77 10.70
N THR A 373 -22.66 -0.01 11.70
CA THR A 373 -23.52 -1.19 11.52
C THR A 373 -25.00 -0.93 11.75
N GLN A 374 -25.35 -0.09 12.73
CA GLN A 374 -26.73 0.15 13.16
C GLN A 374 -27.20 1.58 12.93
N GLY A 375 -26.31 2.42 12.46
CA GLY A 375 -26.60 3.80 12.14
C GLY A 375 -26.47 4.74 13.34
N ILE A 376 -26.43 6.00 12.95
CA ILE A 376 -25.90 7.12 13.74
C ILE A 376 -26.76 7.43 14.97
N ALA A 377 -28.08 7.26 14.86
CA ALA A 377 -29.01 7.54 15.96
C ALA A 377 -28.78 6.64 17.19
N ILE A 378 -28.28 5.42 16.97
CA ILE A 378 -28.03 4.44 18.03
C ILE A 378 -26.65 4.65 18.65
N ALA A 379 -25.65 5.11 17.89
CA ALA A 379 -24.29 5.35 18.39
C ALA A 379 -24.17 6.59 19.30
N LYS A 380 -25.01 7.62 19.09
CA LYS A 380 -24.92 8.90 19.82
C LYS A 380 -24.85 8.76 21.35
N PRO A 381 -25.73 8.01 22.04
CA PRO A 381 -25.64 7.83 23.49
C PRO A 381 -24.33 7.18 23.96
N HIS A 382 -23.69 6.36 23.13
CA HIS A 382 -22.40 5.74 23.45
C HIS A 382 -21.25 6.74 23.36
N PHE A 383 -21.25 7.62 22.36
CA PHE A 383 -20.31 8.75 22.31
C PHE A 383 -20.47 9.70 23.51
N GLU A 384 -21.70 9.99 23.95
CA GLU A 384 -21.93 10.80 25.16
C GLU A 384 -21.39 10.14 26.42
N ARG A 385 -21.52 8.80 26.55
CA ARG A 385 -20.95 8.05 27.68
C ARG A 385 -19.42 8.02 27.62
N ALA A 386 -18.83 7.85 26.45
CA ALA A 386 -17.38 7.92 26.27
C ALA A 386 -16.84 9.31 26.66
N LEU A 387 -17.54 10.39 26.32
CA LEU A 387 -17.16 11.75 26.75
C LEU A 387 -17.26 11.92 28.26
N ALA A 388 -18.32 11.41 28.88
CA ALA A 388 -18.45 11.45 30.33
C ALA A 388 -17.33 10.66 31.03
N LEU A 389 -16.85 9.57 30.43
CA LEU A 389 -15.70 8.81 30.93
C LEU A 389 -14.39 9.59 30.75
N ALA A 390 -14.16 10.19 29.59
CA ALA A 390 -13.02 11.07 29.36
C ALA A 390 -13.00 12.25 30.36
N ASP A 391 -14.16 12.76 30.77
CA ASP A 391 -14.27 13.84 31.77
C ASP A 391 -13.82 13.44 33.17
N THR A 392 -13.72 12.13 33.45
CA THR A 392 -13.18 11.63 34.72
C THR A 392 -11.65 11.57 34.75
N GLU A 393 -10.99 11.77 33.60
CA GLU A 393 -9.54 11.79 33.51
C GLU A 393 -8.95 12.99 34.29
N GLU A 394 -7.93 12.70 35.09
CA GLU A 394 -7.26 13.67 35.96
C GLU A 394 -6.27 14.53 35.17
N ASP A 395 -5.58 13.93 34.20
CA ASP A 395 -4.67 14.65 33.31
C ASP A 395 -5.45 15.52 32.32
N ALA A 396 -5.24 16.84 32.40
CA ALA A 396 -6.00 17.80 31.60
C ALA A 396 -5.69 17.69 30.10
N ASP A 397 -4.44 17.40 29.73
CA ASP A 397 -4.02 17.29 28.33
C ASP A 397 -4.56 16.00 27.72
N PHE A 398 -4.45 14.89 28.46
CA PHE A 398 -4.99 13.60 28.03
C PHE A 398 -6.52 13.64 27.90
N ARG A 399 -7.22 14.25 28.86
CA ARG A 399 -8.66 14.49 28.76
C ARG A 399 -9.05 15.24 27.48
N LEU A 400 -8.29 16.27 27.10
CA LEU A 400 -8.56 17.06 25.90
C LEU A 400 -8.35 16.24 24.62
N ILE A 401 -7.29 15.43 24.57
CA ILE A 401 -7.02 14.48 23.47
C ILE A 401 -8.17 13.50 23.32
N LEU A 402 -8.61 12.88 24.41
CA LEU A 402 -9.69 11.90 24.40
C LEU A 402 -11.00 12.54 23.93
N ARG A 403 -11.33 13.73 24.45
CA ARG A 403 -12.49 14.51 23.97
C ARG A 403 -12.40 14.78 22.47
N ALA A 404 -11.25 15.23 21.97
CA ALA A 404 -11.06 15.52 20.54
C ALA A 404 -11.33 14.29 19.68
N ARG A 405 -10.77 13.13 20.04
CA ARG A 405 -10.97 11.86 19.33
C ARG A 405 -12.43 11.42 19.31
N ILE A 406 -13.11 11.50 20.46
CA ILE A 406 -14.52 11.13 20.56
C ILE A 406 -15.40 12.08 19.70
N ILE A 407 -15.13 13.38 19.74
CA ILE A 407 -15.83 14.36 18.90
C ILE A 407 -15.56 14.11 17.40
N ALA A 408 -14.34 13.68 17.04
CA ALA A 408 -13.99 13.30 15.67
C ALA A 408 -14.84 12.13 15.16
N GLY A 409 -14.96 11.06 15.97
CA GLY A 409 -15.83 9.93 15.68
C GLY A 409 -17.27 10.36 15.43
N MET A 410 -17.81 11.25 16.27
CA MET A 410 -19.14 11.82 16.03
C MET A 410 -19.26 12.52 14.66
N GLY A 411 -18.25 13.33 14.29
CA GLY A 411 -18.24 14.06 13.03
C GLY A 411 -18.17 13.15 11.80
N ALA A 412 -17.28 12.15 11.84
CA ALA A 412 -17.10 11.16 10.77
C ALA A 412 -18.39 10.39 10.48
N HIS A 413 -19.20 10.14 11.51
CA HIS A 413 -20.49 9.45 11.39
C HIS A 413 -21.67 10.42 11.28
N GLY A 414 -21.54 11.52 10.54
CA GLY A 414 -22.67 12.36 10.12
C GLY A 414 -23.25 13.32 11.16
N HIS A 415 -22.60 13.51 12.33
CA HIS A 415 -22.95 14.56 13.29
C HIS A 415 -22.05 15.81 13.16
N GLN A 416 -21.69 16.19 11.93
CA GLN A 416 -20.76 17.29 11.65
C GLN A 416 -21.10 18.59 12.39
N GLU A 417 -22.37 19.01 12.43
CA GLU A 417 -22.77 20.25 13.14
C GLU A 417 -22.58 20.13 14.66
N ALA A 418 -22.90 18.98 15.25
CA ALA A 418 -22.72 18.76 16.68
C ALA A 418 -21.22 18.63 17.05
N ALA A 419 -20.45 17.96 16.18
CA ALA A 419 -19.01 17.85 16.31
C ALA A 419 -18.33 19.23 16.21
N ALA A 420 -18.67 20.04 15.21
CA ALA A 420 -18.15 21.40 15.05
C ALA A 420 -18.48 22.31 16.25
N LYS A 421 -19.71 22.23 16.79
CA LYS A 421 -20.09 22.94 18.03
C LYS A 421 -19.24 22.49 19.23
N ARG A 422 -18.99 21.19 19.35
CA ARG A 422 -18.18 20.62 20.42
C ARG A 422 -16.70 20.94 20.27
N PHE A 423 -16.13 20.91 19.07
CA PHE A 423 -14.77 21.38 18.81
C PHE A 423 -14.63 22.88 19.10
N THR A 424 -15.64 23.69 18.79
CA THR A 424 -15.65 25.11 19.14
C THR A 424 -15.61 25.31 20.66
N GLN A 425 -16.35 24.50 21.42
CA GLN A 425 -16.30 24.53 22.89
C GLN A 425 -14.97 24.00 23.41
N LEU A 426 -14.48 22.87 22.90
CA LEU A 426 -13.18 22.28 23.24
C LEU A 426 -12.05 23.30 23.06
N ARG A 427 -12.03 24.02 21.93
CA ARG A 427 -11.05 25.08 21.66
C ARG A 427 -11.12 26.21 22.69
N LYS A 428 -12.31 26.60 23.15
CA LYS A 428 -12.47 27.61 24.21
C LYS A 428 -11.92 27.10 25.55
N ASP A 429 -12.14 25.83 25.85
CA ASP A 429 -11.64 25.18 27.05
C ASP A 429 -10.11 25.00 26.99
N MET A 430 -9.54 24.84 25.79
CA MET A 430 -8.11 24.70 25.51
C MET A 430 -7.32 26.02 25.48
N LEU A 431 -7.98 27.17 25.26
CA LEU A 431 -7.32 28.47 25.12
C LEU A 431 -6.31 28.81 26.24
N PRO A 432 -6.52 28.42 27.51
CA PRO A 432 -5.52 28.58 28.59
C PRO A 432 -4.32 27.61 28.53
N GLN A 433 -4.39 26.53 27.73
CA GLN A 433 -3.43 25.42 27.66
C GLN A 433 -2.73 25.31 26.29
N LEU A 434 -2.82 26.35 25.45
CA LEU A 434 -2.24 26.43 24.09
C LEU A 434 -0.71 26.26 24.01
N GLY A 435 -0.02 26.04 25.12
CA GLY A 435 1.42 25.74 25.14
C GLY A 435 1.76 24.28 24.81
N ASN A 436 0.78 23.37 24.80
CA ASN A 436 1.01 21.96 24.46
C ASN A 436 0.71 21.71 22.97
N GLU A 437 1.78 21.68 22.17
CA GLU A 437 1.74 21.42 20.72
C GLU A 437 1.05 20.09 20.38
N PHE A 438 1.27 19.04 21.18
CA PHE A 438 0.71 17.71 20.92
C PHE A 438 -0.82 17.69 21.00
N VAL A 439 -1.40 18.38 21.99
CA VAL A 439 -2.86 18.49 22.13
C VAL A 439 -3.46 19.26 20.95
N LEU A 440 -2.78 20.32 20.49
CA LEU A 440 -3.20 21.09 19.32
C LEU A 440 -3.16 20.25 18.04
N HIS A 441 -2.10 19.45 17.87
CA HIS A 441 -1.95 18.54 16.75
C HIS A 441 -3.10 17.54 16.68
N GLU A 442 -3.42 16.90 17.80
CA GLU A 442 -4.50 15.91 17.86
C GLU A 442 -5.87 16.54 17.61
N VAL A 443 -6.11 17.76 18.08
CA VAL A 443 -7.38 18.47 17.87
C VAL A 443 -7.55 18.87 16.41
N VAL A 444 -6.51 19.39 15.77
CA VAL A 444 -6.53 19.70 14.34
C VAL A 444 -6.77 18.42 13.52
N HIS A 445 -6.04 17.33 13.82
CA HIS A 445 -6.26 16.03 13.18
C HIS A 445 -7.70 15.53 13.36
N SER A 446 -8.23 15.65 14.57
CA SER A 446 -9.60 15.27 14.92
C SER A 446 -10.65 16.09 14.16
N GLN A 447 -10.44 17.40 14.02
CA GLN A 447 -11.29 18.28 13.22
C GLN A 447 -11.25 17.91 11.73
N LEU A 448 -10.06 17.63 11.19
CA LEU A 448 -9.90 17.19 9.80
C LEU A 448 -10.59 15.85 9.53
N ARG A 449 -10.48 14.87 10.45
CA ARG A 449 -11.21 13.59 10.37
C ARG A 449 -12.72 13.76 10.44
N ALA A 450 -13.20 14.76 11.17
CA ALA A 450 -14.61 15.14 11.22
C ALA A 450 -15.08 15.95 10.00
N HIS A 451 -14.19 16.19 9.02
CA HIS A 451 -14.42 17.08 7.88
C HIS A 451 -14.75 18.54 8.27
N ASP A 452 -14.26 19.01 9.43
CA ASP A 452 -14.39 20.39 9.92
C ASP A 452 -13.12 21.20 9.59
N LEU A 453 -12.90 21.46 8.30
CA LEU A 453 -11.70 22.18 7.84
C LEU A 453 -11.65 23.63 8.36
N GLU A 454 -12.78 24.32 8.40
CA GLU A 454 -12.85 25.69 8.95
C GLU A 454 -12.53 25.71 10.45
N GLY A 455 -12.99 24.71 11.18
CA GLY A 455 -12.61 24.48 12.57
C GLY A 455 -11.11 24.27 12.72
N ALA A 456 -10.52 23.40 11.91
CA ALA A 456 -9.07 23.13 11.91
C ALA A 456 -8.25 24.39 11.61
N LEU A 457 -8.64 25.17 10.58
CA LEU A 457 -8.01 26.45 10.25
C LEU A 457 -8.12 27.47 11.38
N ALA A 458 -9.27 27.54 12.04
CA ALA A 458 -9.47 28.47 13.14
C ALA A 458 -8.67 28.06 14.39
N THR A 459 -8.49 26.75 14.64
CA THR A 459 -7.59 26.23 15.67
C THR A 459 -6.13 26.57 15.33
N LEU A 460 -5.70 26.32 14.09
CA LEU A 460 -4.36 26.66 13.61
C LEU A 460 -4.02 28.15 13.78
N ARG A 461 -4.96 29.04 13.43
CA ARG A 461 -4.81 30.50 13.60
C ARG A 461 -4.76 30.95 15.06
N SER A 462 -5.23 30.12 15.99
CA SER A 462 -5.18 30.43 17.43
C SER A 462 -3.85 30.04 18.07
N VAL A 463 -3.00 29.31 17.36
CA VAL A 463 -1.68 28.94 17.88
C VAL A 463 -0.72 30.14 17.81
N PRO A 464 -0.04 30.49 18.90
CA PRO A 464 0.95 31.57 18.90
C PRO A 464 2.04 31.33 17.86
N ALA A 465 2.52 32.40 17.22
CA ALA A 465 3.53 32.32 16.15
C ALA A 465 4.91 31.85 16.67
N GLU A 466 5.12 31.92 17.99
CA GLU A 466 6.35 31.50 18.67
C GLU A 466 6.42 29.98 18.90
N VAL A 467 5.31 29.26 18.76
CA VAL A 467 5.28 27.80 18.84
C VAL A 467 5.66 27.24 17.46
N GLU A 468 6.63 26.32 17.43
CA GLU A 468 7.03 25.61 16.21
C GLU A 468 5.84 24.74 15.77
N ASN A 469 5.19 25.11 14.66
CA ASN A 469 3.93 24.48 14.23
C ASN A 469 3.97 24.07 12.75
N GLY A 470 5.16 23.88 12.18
CA GLY A 470 5.33 23.55 10.76
C GLY A 470 4.45 22.38 10.32
N GLY A 471 4.48 21.28 11.07
CA GLY A 471 3.68 20.08 10.78
C GLY A 471 2.17 20.30 10.84
N LEU A 472 1.70 21.18 11.73
CA LEU A 472 0.28 21.55 11.84
C LEU A 472 -0.21 22.33 10.62
N TYR A 473 0.56 23.34 10.21
CA TYR A 473 0.23 24.12 9.02
C TYR A 473 0.29 23.25 7.75
N GLU A 474 1.26 22.35 7.67
CA GLU A 474 1.41 21.40 6.57
C GLU A 474 0.17 20.49 6.46
N THR A 475 -0.21 19.85 7.56
CA THR A 475 -1.37 18.95 7.60
C THR A 475 -2.65 19.65 7.14
N VAL A 476 -2.90 20.87 7.64
CA VAL A 476 -4.09 21.64 7.25
C VAL A 476 -4.00 22.10 5.80
N ALA A 477 -2.82 22.45 5.30
CA ALA A 477 -2.62 22.82 3.91
C ALA A 477 -2.90 21.64 2.97
N VAL A 478 -2.41 20.44 3.28
CA VAL A 478 -2.65 19.22 2.49
C VAL A 478 -4.15 18.89 2.46
N ALA A 479 -4.82 18.90 3.62
CA ALA A 479 -6.26 18.66 3.68
C ALA A 479 -7.06 19.74 2.92
N THR A 480 -6.63 21.01 3.00
CA THR A 480 -7.22 22.10 2.22
C THR A 480 -7.02 21.90 0.72
N CYS A 481 -5.85 21.39 0.32
CA CYS A 481 -5.52 21.10 -1.07
C CYS A 481 -6.48 20.06 -1.65
N GLN A 482 -6.71 18.98 -0.89
CA GLN A 482 -7.63 17.90 -1.27
C GLN A 482 -9.09 18.39 -1.35
N ALA A 483 -9.53 19.26 -0.44
CA ALA A 483 -10.92 19.71 -0.37
C ALA A 483 -11.26 20.90 -1.28
N HIS A 484 -10.34 21.84 -1.45
CA HIS A 484 -10.58 23.16 -2.06
C HIS A 484 -9.54 23.55 -3.12
N GLY A 485 -8.64 22.63 -3.46
CA GLY A 485 -7.61 22.83 -4.48
C GLY A 485 -6.36 23.54 -3.98
N LEU A 486 -5.30 23.43 -4.79
CA LEU A 486 -3.95 23.85 -4.49
C LEU A 486 -3.82 25.36 -4.18
N GLU A 487 -4.57 26.23 -4.87
CA GLU A 487 -4.48 27.68 -4.67
C GLU A 487 -4.84 28.08 -3.22
N THR A 488 -5.86 27.45 -2.64
CA THR A 488 -6.31 27.73 -1.28
C THR A 488 -5.30 27.20 -0.26
N ALA A 489 -4.73 26.02 -0.50
CA ALA A 489 -3.67 25.44 0.33
C ALA A 489 -2.42 26.33 0.36
N LEU A 490 -2.01 26.88 -0.78
CA LEU A 490 -0.83 27.74 -0.88
C LEU A 490 -1.00 29.07 -0.14
N LYS A 491 -2.22 29.63 -0.06
CA LYS A 491 -2.50 30.80 0.78
C LYS A 491 -2.27 30.51 2.27
N ILE A 492 -2.53 29.28 2.72
CA ILE A 492 -2.24 28.86 4.10
C ILE A 492 -0.73 28.73 4.30
N ILE A 493 -0.05 28.06 3.37
CA ILE A 493 1.41 27.88 3.39
C ILE A 493 2.14 29.23 3.42
N GLN A 494 1.69 30.22 2.65
CA GLN A 494 2.28 31.57 2.66
C GLN A 494 2.33 32.21 4.06
N GLY A 495 1.39 31.85 4.94
CA GLY A 495 1.31 32.33 6.32
C GLY A 495 2.29 31.66 7.29
N MET A 496 2.96 30.57 6.91
CA MET A 496 3.95 29.92 7.77
C MET A 496 5.20 30.79 7.95
N PRO A 497 5.76 30.85 9.17
CA PRO A 497 6.90 31.71 9.47
C PRO A 497 8.22 31.23 8.86
N PHE A 498 8.43 29.92 8.75
CA PHE A 498 9.70 29.34 8.32
C PHE A 498 9.70 28.97 6.82
N VAL A 499 10.75 29.39 6.10
CA VAL A 499 10.86 29.16 4.64
C VAL A 499 10.97 27.67 4.29
N VAL A 500 11.71 26.89 5.08
CA VAL A 500 11.93 25.46 4.81
C VAL A 500 10.63 24.67 4.95
N GLU A 501 9.89 24.88 6.04
CA GLU A 501 8.58 24.26 6.28
C GLU A 501 7.57 24.63 5.18
N ARG A 502 7.60 25.87 4.70
CA ARG A 502 6.78 26.29 3.55
C ARG A 502 7.05 25.48 2.30
N MET A 503 8.32 25.20 2.01
CA MET A 503 8.70 24.43 0.85
C MET A 503 8.25 22.97 0.97
N LEU A 504 8.47 22.36 2.14
CA LEU A 504 8.03 20.99 2.42
C LEU A 504 6.51 20.85 2.28
N ALA A 505 5.76 21.74 2.90
CA ALA A 505 4.30 21.71 2.82
C ALA A 505 3.76 22.00 1.42
N ALA A 506 4.40 22.90 0.66
CA ALA A 506 4.05 23.11 -0.74
C ALA A 506 4.30 21.84 -1.57
N GLY A 507 5.42 21.14 -1.34
CA GLY A 507 5.72 19.84 -1.95
C GLY A 507 4.63 18.80 -1.65
N ASN A 508 4.23 18.67 -0.39
CA ASN A 508 3.22 17.68 0.02
C ASN A 508 1.81 18.04 -0.49
N CYS A 509 1.47 19.33 -0.61
CA CYS A 509 0.23 19.76 -1.26
C CYS A 509 0.24 19.44 -2.77
N LEU A 510 1.39 19.61 -3.44
CA LEU A 510 1.53 19.25 -4.86
C LEU A 510 1.38 17.75 -5.06
N GLN A 511 2.01 16.94 -4.21
CA GLN A 511 1.85 15.50 -4.23
C GLN A 511 0.38 15.12 -4.02
N ALA A 512 -0.28 15.67 -3.00
CA ALA A 512 -1.69 15.42 -2.75
C ALA A 512 -2.61 15.87 -3.89
N ALA A 513 -2.30 16.98 -4.57
CA ALA A 513 -3.04 17.42 -5.76
C ALA A 513 -2.85 16.42 -6.93
N SER A 514 -1.62 15.95 -7.14
CA SER A 514 -1.28 14.93 -8.14
C SER A 514 -2.01 13.61 -7.87
N ASP A 515 -2.05 13.16 -6.62
CA ASP A 515 -2.73 11.92 -6.22
C ASP A 515 -4.25 11.98 -6.48
N VAL A 516 -4.88 13.14 -6.21
CA VAL A 516 -6.30 13.38 -6.51
C VAL A 516 -6.55 13.36 -8.03
N GLU A 517 -5.64 13.92 -8.83
CA GLU A 517 -5.72 13.87 -10.29
C GLU A 517 -5.49 12.45 -10.84
N ASN A 518 -4.58 11.67 -10.24
CA ASN A 518 -4.26 10.30 -10.63
C ASN A 518 -5.38 9.29 -10.30
N PHE A 519 -6.22 9.58 -9.29
CA PHE A 519 -7.41 8.76 -8.98
C PHE A 519 -8.44 8.72 -10.13
N HIS A 520 -8.32 9.62 -11.12
CA HIS A 520 -9.17 9.63 -12.31
C HIS A 520 -8.62 8.82 -13.51
N TRP A 521 -7.46 8.16 -13.37
CA TRP A 521 -6.80 7.44 -14.46
C TRP A 521 -6.58 5.94 -14.18
N GLY A 522 -7.58 5.26 -13.63
CA GLY A 522 -7.56 3.80 -13.51
C GLY A 522 -7.22 3.11 -14.85
N TRP A 523 -6.23 2.21 -14.80
CA TRP A 523 -5.61 1.45 -15.90
C TRP A 523 -6.53 0.44 -16.63
N ALA A 524 -7.84 0.66 -16.69
CA ALA A 524 -8.73 -0.17 -17.49
C ALA A 524 -8.87 0.44 -18.91
N PRO A 525 -8.55 -0.29 -20.00
CA PRO A 525 -8.93 0.17 -21.33
C PRO A 525 -10.45 0.31 -21.36
N LYS A 526 -10.95 1.52 -21.64
CA LYS A 526 -12.37 1.71 -21.90
C LYS A 526 -12.72 0.88 -23.13
N GLU A 527 -13.45 -0.23 -22.93
CA GLU A 527 -14.12 -0.91 -24.02
C GLU A 527 -14.94 0.13 -24.79
N LYS A 528 -14.71 0.19 -26.11
CA LYS A 528 -15.56 0.97 -27.00
C LYS A 528 -16.96 0.38 -26.89
N VAL A 529 -17.87 1.13 -26.28
CA VAL A 529 -19.29 0.93 -26.53
C VAL A 529 -19.54 1.57 -27.88
N ASP A 530 -19.74 0.74 -28.90
CA ASP A 530 -20.14 1.18 -30.24
C ASP A 530 -21.55 1.80 -30.13
N ASP A 531 -21.68 3.06 -30.57
CA ASP A 531 -22.96 3.68 -30.97
C ASP A 531 -23.20 3.47 -32.47
#